data_AF-A0A7C5XK25-F1
#
_entry.id   AF-A0A7C5XK25-F1
#
_cell.length_a   1.000
_cell.length_b   1.000
_cell.length_c   1.000
_cell.angle_alpha   90.00
_cell.angle_beta   90.00
_cell.angle_gamma   90.00
#
_symmetry.space_group_name_H-M   'P 1'
#
loop_
_entity.id
_entity.type
_entity.pdbx_description
1 polymer ?
#
loop_
_entity_poly.entity_id
_entity_poly.type
_entity_poly.pdbx_seq_one_letter_code
_entity_poly.pdbx_strand_id
1 'polypeptide(L)'
;MNLYGTELEVVERRSGTRGSNYYYVHDGSFFIPISAVPGARLVSKEPGRRIELTYKVPTSSIKGPILHVSFSNSGYPLFEICTLSNNSMQCCICDCDEDSAKVLLNMFKLSKDEVYLVRFYMDTVSPLINDIKSVMVRSKTSDIRFGGYAERLRETFETPYFSLLTLMALPDEKGRIQSIEVRLSHIVELWVFTKLIEAIDGETLDRWVIEGLTINSPGNNWWIEFMRNEPIAFIKSRRNNEKYTIYYQPSIYPHVLQFSEEYHELRRRGIRNVVPDFVVFKGIIKERIGWGELHNLNLLPQLVIEVKTGLERTQWASPEYVIKQLDQYRHLLKPKHLMLTVLTKINDGLRRKLENMGIVIIDDLLNKQGELGELIHNLL
;
A
#
# COMPACT_ATOMS: atom_id res chain seq x y z
N MET A 1 -30.69 -3.72 6.25
CA MET A 1 -31.21 -3.25 7.54
C MET A 1 -32.71 -3.50 7.57
N ASN A 2 -33.26 -3.95 8.69
CA ASN A 2 -34.69 -4.24 8.83
C ASN A 2 -35.23 -3.49 10.05
N LEU A 3 -36.36 -2.79 9.89
CA LEU A 3 -37.00 -2.06 10.99
C LEU A 3 -38.10 -2.92 11.61
N TYR A 4 -38.03 -3.14 12.92
CA TYR A 4 -39.00 -3.90 13.70
C TYR A 4 -39.54 -3.04 14.84
N GLY A 5 -40.63 -2.31 14.58
CA GLY A 5 -41.25 -1.42 15.57
C GLY A 5 -40.28 -0.33 16.04
N THR A 6 -39.82 -0.43 17.29
CA THR A 6 -38.89 0.52 17.92
C THR A 6 -37.42 0.11 17.84
N GLU A 7 -37.10 -0.97 17.14
CA GLU A 7 -35.72 -1.44 16.94
C GLU A 7 -35.35 -1.52 15.46
N LEU A 8 -34.13 -1.12 15.15
CA LEU A 8 -33.48 -1.35 13.87
C LEU A 8 -32.54 -2.55 14.00
N GLU A 9 -32.72 -3.54 13.14
CA GLU A 9 -31.80 -4.66 12.99
C GLU A 9 -30.83 -4.42 11.84
N VAL A 10 -29.53 -4.56 12.13
CA VAL A 10 -28.42 -4.29 11.22
C VAL A 10 -27.53 -5.51 11.17
N VAL A 11 -27.21 -5.97 9.97
CA VAL A 11 -26.33 -7.13 9.74
C VAL A 11 -25.04 -6.65 9.07
N GLU A 12 -23.94 -6.76 9.80
CA GLU A 12 -22.58 -6.47 9.34
C GLU A 12 -21.83 -7.75 8.98
N ARG A 13 -21.27 -7.80 7.78
CA ARG A 13 -20.34 -8.82 7.32
C ARG A 13 -18.93 -8.26 7.38
N ARG A 14 -18.12 -8.77 8.29
CA ARG A 14 -16.75 -8.29 8.52
C ARG A 14 -15.74 -9.18 7.83
N SER A 15 -14.99 -8.58 6.89
CA SER A 15 -13.93 -9.25 6.11
C SER A 15 -12.94 -8.24 5.48
N GLY A 16 -12.66 -7.13 6.17
CA GLY A 16 -11.88 -6.03 5.60
C GLY A 16 -12.66 -5.31 4.50
N THR A 17 -12.06 -5.10 3.34
CA THR A 17 -12.72 -4.43 2.21
C THR A 17 -13.22 -5.39 1.13
N ARG A 18 -13.47 -6.68 1.40
CA ARG A 18 -13.91 -7.65 0.38
C ARG A 18 -15.21 -8.38 0.74
N GLY A 19 -16.31 -8.01 0.09
CA GLY A 19 -17.63 -8.62 0.30
C GLY A 19 -18.17 -8.36 1.70
N SER A 20 -17.89 -7.17 2.23
CA SER A 20 -18.19 -6.73 3.59
C SER A 20 -19.16 -5.56 3.58
N ASN A 21 -19.78 -5.29 4.72
CA ASN A 21 -20.61 -4.11 4.90
C ASN A 21 -20.55 -3.60 6.34
N TYR A 22 -20.54 -2.28 6.48
CA TYR A 22 -20.38 -1.58 7.74
C TYR A 22 -21.41 -0.46 7.84
N TYR A 23 -21.90 -0.20 9.04
CA TYR A 23 -22.90 0.83 9.29
C TYR A 23 -22.44 1.81 10.37
N TYR A 24 -22.65 3.08 10.10
CA TYR A 24 -22.32 4.18 10.99
C TYR A 24 -23.53 5.08 11.18
N VAL A 25 -23.77 5.54 12.40
CA VAL A 25 -24.85 6.50 12.70
C VAL A 25 -24.23 7.85 12.98
N HIS A 26 -24.77 8.90 12.37
CA HIS A 26 -24.40 10.27 12.70
C HIS A 26 -24.99 10.65 14.06
N ASP A 27 -24.14 10.92 15.05
CA ASP A 27 -24.56 11.20 16.43
C ASP A 27 -24.90 12.68 16.70
N GLY A 28 -24.77 13.52 15.68
CA GLY A 28 -24.93 14.98 15.74
C GLY A 28 -23.61 15.73 15.51
N SER A 29 -22.48 15.04 15.61
CA SER A 29 -21.16 15.59 15.28
C SER A 29 -20.35 14.68 14.36
N PHE A 30 -20.42 13.37 14.59
CA PHE A 30 -19.63 12.40 13.83
C PHE A 30 -20.43 11.14 13.51
N PHE A 31 -20.02 10.45 12.46
CA PHE A 31 -20.33 9.06 12.22
C PHE A 31 -19.59 8.18 13.23
N ILE A 32 -20.37 7.46 14.04
CA ILE A 32 -19.91 6.43 14.98
C ILE A 32 -20.39 5.05 14.52
N PRO A 33 -19.61 3.98 14.74
CA PRO A 33 -20.00 2.63 14.31
C PRO A 33 -21.30 2.20 14.99
N ILE A 34 -22.12 1.38 14.32
CA ILE A 34 -23.42 0.93 14.83
C ILE A 34 -23.33 0.30 16.22
N SER A 35 -22.22 -0.39 16.51
CA SER A 35 -21.94 -1.01 17.80
C SER A 35 -21.69 -0.02 18.94
N ALA A 36 -21.39 1.25 18.63
CA ALA A 36 -21.16 2.31 19.62
C ALA A 36 -22.41 3.18 19.87
N VAL A 37 -23.50 2.93 19.16
CA VAL A 37 -24.77 3.64 19.39
C VAL A 37 -25.33 3.27 20.77
N PRO A 38 -25.80 4.23 21.58
CA PRO A 38 -26.39 3.94 22.88
C PRO A 38 -27.52 2.90 22.78
N GLY A 39 -27.46 1.87 23.64
CA GLY A 39 -28.45 0.78 23.64
C GLY A 39 -28.32 -0.24 22.52
N ALA A 40 -27.33 -0.11 21.62
CA ALA A 40 -27.04 -1.14 20.62
C ALA A 40 -26.60 -2.46 21.28
N ARG A 41 -27.15 -3.58 20.81
CA ARG A 41 -26.88 -4.92 21.34
C ARG A 41 -26.49 -5.86 20.22
N LEU A 42 -25.37 -6.56 20.38
CA LEU A 42 -25.01 -7.68 19.51
C LEU A 42 -25.92 -8.86 19.87
N VAL A 43 -26.77 -9.28 18.94
CA VAL A 43 -27.75 -10.37 19.16
C VAL A 43 -27.38 -11.67 18.45
N SER A 44 -26.52 -11.61 17.43
CA SER A 44 -25.96 -12.81 16.80
C SER A 44 -24.53 -12.54 16.34
N LYS A 45 -23.70 -13.59 16.41
CA LYS A 45 -22.34 -13.62 15.85
C LYS A 45 -22.12 -14.99 15.23
N GLU A 46 -22.14 -15.04 13.91
CA GLU A 46 -21.95 -16.27 13.15
C GLU A 46 -20.50 -16.34 12.65
N PRO A 47 -19.72 -17.33 13.10
CA PRO A 47 -18.36 -17.52 12.61
C PRO A 47 -18.37 -18.15 11.21
N GLY A 48 -17.38 -17.81 10.40
CA GLY A 48 -17.20 -18.34 9.06
C GLY A 48 -16.02 -17.68 8.37
N ARG A 49 -15.88 -17.90 7.06
CA ARG A 49 -14.88 -17.19 6.23
C ARG A 49 -15.05 -15.66 6.34
N ARG A 50 -16.29 -15.21 6.55
CA ARG A 50 -16.66 -13.84 6.91
C ARG A 50 -17.44 -13.92 8.21
N ILE A 51 -17.16 -13.03 9.14
CA ILE A 51 -17.91 -12.97 10.40
C ILE A 51 -19.18 -12.16 10.12
N GLU A 52 -20.34 -12.74 10.39
CA GLU A 52 -21.61 -12.01 10.33
C GLU A 52 -22.04 -11.61 11.75
N LEU A 53 -22.30 -10.33 11.94
CA LEU A 53 -22.70 -9.74 13.22
C LEU A 53 -24.06 -9.07 13.05
N THR A 54 -25.02 -9.47 13.89
CA THR A 54 -26.34 -8.86 13.90
C THR A 54 -26.49 -7.99 15.14
N TYR A 55 -26.76 -6.70 14.92
CA TYR A 55 -27.02 -5.72 15.96
C TYR A 55 -28.50 -5.33 15.98
N LYS A 56 -29.07 -5.19 17.18
CA LYS A 56 -30.33 -4.48 17.39
C LYS A 56 -30.06 -3.14 18.03
N VAL A 57 -30.63 -2.08 17.47
CA VAL A 57 -30.41 -0.69 17.88
C VAL A 57 -31.76 -0.03 18.14
N PRO A 58 -31.99 0.59 19.31
CA PRO A 58 -33.20 1.35 19.57
C PRO A 58 -33.31 2.52 18.59
N THR A 59 -34.45 2.67 17.90
CA THR A 59 -34.66 3.76 16.93
C THR A 59 -34.58 5.13 17.57
N SER A 60 -34.98 5.24 18.84
CA SER A 60 -34.86 6.46 19.66
C SER A 60 -33.41 6.91 19.89
N SER A 61 -32.43 6.03 19.69
CA SER A 61 -30.99 6.33 19.83
C SER A 61 -30.34 6.74 18.50
N ILE A 62 -31.07 6.64 17.38
CA ILE A 62 -30.62 7.06 16.04
C ILE A 62 -30.99 8.53 15.85
N LYS A 63 -30.01 9.41 15.98
CA LYS A 63 -30.22 10.87 15.95
C LYS A 63 -30.15 11.50 14.55
N GLY A 64 -29.49 10.83 13.62
CA GLY A 64 -29.17 11.37 12.31
C GLY A 64 -29.11 10.29 11.24
N PRO A 65 -28.59 10.63 10.04
CA PRO A 65 -28.44 9.68 8.95
C PRO A 65 -27.52 8.51 9.33
N ILE A 66 -27.78 7.38 8.69
CA ILE A 66 -26.98 6.16 8.77
C ILE A 66 -26.16 6.08 7.48
N LEU A 67 -24.84 6.07 7.61
CA LEU A 67 -23.94 5.76 6.50
C LEU A 67 -23.77 4.25 6.43
N HIS A 68 -24.20 3.65 5.33
CA HIS A 68 -23.93 2.27 4.97
C HIS A 68 -22.78 2.24 3.95
N VAL A 69 -21.72 1.51 4.28
CA VAL A 69 -20.60 1.28 3.36
C VAL A 69 -20.55 -0.20 3.05
N SER A 70 -20.83 -0.55 1.79
CA SER A 70 -20.73 -1.93 1.31
C SER A 70 -19.54 -2.09 0.37
N PHE A 71 -18.93 -3.26 0.38
CA PHE A 71 -17.78 -3.59 -0.43
C PHE A 71 -18.09 -4.77 -1.33
N SER A 72 -17.82 -4.64 -2.63
CA SER A 72 -17.89 -5.77 -3.55
C SER A 72 -16.85 -6.85 -3.18
N ASN A 73 -16.96 -8.04 -3.80
CA ASN A 73 -15.96 -9.11 -3.59
C ASN A 73 -14.54 -8.70 -4.04
N SER A 74 -14.43 -7.81 -5.03
CA SER A 74 -13.16 -7.22 -5.49
C SER A 74 -12.71 -6.05 -4.60
N GLY A 75 -13.65 -5.47 -3.85
CA GLY A 75 -13.42 -4.51 -2.79
C GLY A 75 -13.64 -3.04 -3.15
N TYR A 76 -14.32 -2.79 -4.26
CA TYR A 76 -14.86 -1.46 -4.54
C TYR A 76 -15.96 -1.11 -3.53
N PRO A 77 -15.88 0.06 -2.88
CA PRO A 77 -16.90 0.53 -1.95
C PRO A 77 -18.12 1.09 -2.70
N LEU A 78 -19.29 0.98 -2.07
CA LEU A 78 -20.50 1.70 -2.39
C LEU A 78 -20.97 2.37 -1.09
N PHE A 79 -21.17 3.68 -1.15
CA PHE A 79 -21.64 4.49 -0.03
C PHE A 79 -23.14 4.77 -0.21
N GLU A 80 -23.92 4.49 0.82
CA GLU A 80 -25.34 4.80 0.87
C GLU A 80 -25.65 5.57 2.14
N ILE A 81 -26.44 6.63 2.02
CA ILE A 81 -26.95 7.38 3.16
C ILE A 81 -28.41 7.00 3.35
N CYS A 82 -28.72 6.48 4.53
CA CYS A 82 -30.07 6.09 4.90
C CYS A 82 -30.63 6.99 6.00
N THR A 83 -31.87 7.41 5.85
CA THR A 83 -32.60 8.20 6.85
C THR A 83 -33.81 7.42 7.34
N LEU A 84 -34.06 7.50 8.65
CA LEU A 84 -35.24 6.94 9.28
C LEU A 84 -36.33 8.02 9.30
N SER A 85 -37.42 7.81 8.57
CA SER A 85 -38.58 8.72 8.52
C SER A 85 -39.87 7.92 8.58
N ASN A 86 -40.81 8.31 9.44
CA ASN A 86 -42.14 7.70 9.57
C ASN A 86 -42.13 6.16 9.67
N ASN A 87 -41.26 5.58 10.51
CA ASN A 87 -41.05 4.12 10.60
C ASN A 87 -40.72 3.45 9.25
N SER A 88 -40.00 4.14 8.37
CA SER A 88 -39.47 3.60 7.13
C SER A 88 -38.03 4.04 6.95
N MET A 89 -37.23 3.18 6.30
CA MET A 89 -35.85 3.49 5.95
C MET A 89 -35.81 3.92 4.49
N GLN A 90 -35.31 5.12 4.23
CA GLN A 90 -35.07 5.61 2.87
C GLN A 90 -33.56 5.71 2.67
N CYS A 91 -33.03 5.02 1.66
CA CYS A 91 -31.60 5.00 1.35
C CYS A 91 -31.35 5.60 -0.02
N CYS A 92 -30.30 6.42 -0.12
CA CYS A 92 -29.82 7.00 -1.36
C CYS A 92 -28.36 6.63 -1.56
N ILE A 93 -28.01 6.19 -2.77
CA ILE A 93 -26.61 6.00 -3.17
C ILE A 93 -25.93 7.37 -3.20
N CYS A 94 -24.77 7.46 -2.55
CA CYS A 94 -23.89 8.60 -2.61
C CYS A 94 -22.84 8.34 -3.69
N ASP A 95 -22.87 9.14 -4.76
CA ASP A 95 -21.77 9.20 -5.72
C ASP A 95 -20.65 10.00 -5.06
N CYS A 96 -19.67 9.28 -4.53
CA CYS A 96 -18.61 9.86 -3.71
C CYS A 96 -17.36 10.03 -4.58
N ASP A 97 -17.18 11.23 -5.12
CA ASP A 97 -15.94 11.65 -5.77
C ASP A 97 -14.88 12.08 -4.75
N GLU A 98 -13.71 12.51 -5.23
CA GLU A 98 -12.56 12.89 -4.39
C GLU A 98 -12.87 14.07 -3.44
N ASP A 99 -13.60 15.08 -3.91
CA ASP A 99 -13.96 16.25 -3.10
C ASP A 99 -15.01 15.88 -2.05
N SER A 100 -16.02 15.09 -2.42
CA SER A 100 -17.01 14.55 -1.49
C SER A 100 -16.37 13.63 -0.45
N ALA A 101 -15.38 12.83 -0.86
CA ALA A 101 -14.64 11.96 0.05
C ALA A 101 -13.88 12.76 1.10
N LYS A 102 -13.24 13.86 0.69
CA LYS A 102 -12.55 14.79 1.60
C LYS A 102 -13.50 15.39 2.64
N VAL A 103 -14.73 15.75 2.25
CA VAL A 103 -15.74 16.25 3.19
C VAL A 103 -16.17 15.15 4.15
N LEU A 104 -16.54 13.98 3.63
CA LEU A 104 -17.07 12.87 4.42
C LEU A 104 -16.05 12.31 5.41
N LEU A 105 -14.76 12.31 5.05
CA LEU A 105 -13.65 11.90 5.93
C LEU A 105 -13.67 12.66 7.26
N ASN A 106 -13.93 13.97 7.23
CA ASN A 106 -13.96 14.83 8.43
C ASN A 106 -15.17 14.55 9.34
N MET A 107 -16.14 13.75 8.86
CA MET A 107 -17.31 13.37 9.63
C MET A 107 -17.11 12.06 10.40
N PHE A 108 -15.99 11.35 10.25
CA PHE A 108 -15.71 10.16 11.06
C PHE A 108 -15.13 10.52 12.43
N LYS A 109 -15.57 9.80 13.47
CA LYS A 109 -14.96 9.94 14.80
C LYS A 109 -13.62 9.21 14.84
N LEU A 110 -12.54 9.97 14.92
CA LEU A 110 -11.17 9.45 14.97
C LEU A 110 -10.67 9.31 16.41
N SER A 111 -9.88 8.27 16.68
CA SER A 111 -9.06 8.20 17.89
C SER A 111 -7.90 9.22 17.82
N LYS A 112 -7.26 9.50 18.96
CA LYS A 112 -6.06 10.36 19.01
C LYS A 112 -4.95 9.86 18.07
N ASP A 113 -4.81 8.55 17.99
CA ASP A 113 -3.78 7.87 17.21
C ASP A 113 -4.06 7.97 15.71
N GLU A 114 -5.33 7.97 15.33
CA GLU A 114 -5.78 8.11 13.94
C GLU A 114 -5.69 9.54 13.44
N VAL A 115 -6.00 10.54 14.29
CA VAL A 115 -5.91 11.96 13.92
C VAL A 115 -4.52 12.32 13.41
N TYR A 116 -3.48 11.87 14.10
CA TYR A 116 -2.10 12.12 13.66
C TYR A 116 -1.82 11.47 12.31
N LEU A 117 -2.16 10.18 12.16
CA LEU A 117 -1.83 9.41 10.96
C LEU A 117 -2.61 9.89 9.73
N VAL A 118 -3.89 10.23 9.90
CA VAL A 118 -4.76 10.80 8.85
C VAL A 118 -4.21 12.14 8.37
N ARG A 119 -3.80 13.02 9.29
CA ARG A 119 -3.15 14.29 8.92
C ARG A 119 -1.85 14.07 8.19
N PHE A 120 -0.98 13.22 8.75
CA PHE A 120 0.30 12.87 8.13
C PHE A 120 0.11 12.31 6.72
N TYR A 121 -0.88 11.44 6.51
CA TYR A 121 -1.22 10.91 5.19
C TYR A 121 -1.63 12.04 4.23
N MET A 122 -2.57 12.90 4.63
CA MET A 122 -3.06 13.99 3.77
C MET A 122 -1.95 14.98 3.39
N ASP A 123 -1.07 15.30 4.35
CA ASP A 123 0.03 16.25 4.15
C ASP A 123 1.16 15.65 3.31
N THR A 124 1.30 14.32 3.27
CA THR A 124 2.41 13.64 2.59
C THR A 124 2.03 13.09 1.22
N VAL A 125 0.88 12.41 1.09
CA VAL A 125 0.57 11.60 -0.10
C VAL A 125 0.37 12.44 -1.35
N SER A 126 -0.42 13.52 -1.29
CA SER A 126 -0.68 14.34 -2.47
C SER A 126 0.58 15.03 -3.02
N PRO A 127 1.45 15.65 -2.19
CA PRO A 127 2.74 16.16 -2.66
C PRO A 127 3.63 15.10 -3.33
N LEU A 128 3.73 13.89 -2.74
CA LEU A 128 4.53 12.82 -3.32
C LEU A 128 3.96 12.35 -4.67
N ILE A 129 2.63 12.20 -4.80
CA ILE A 129 1.97 11.86 -6.07
C ILE A 129 2.26 12.91 -7.14
N ASN A 130 2.20 14.19 -6.80
CA ASN A 130 2.51 15.26 -7.74
C ASN A 130 3.97 15.22 -8.21
N ASP A 131 4.91 14.94 -7.31
CA ASP A 131 6.32 14.76 -7.67
C ASP A 131 6.52 13.51 -8.55
N ILE A 132 5.86 12.39 -8.22
CA ILE A 132 5.87 11.18 -9.05
C ILE A 132 5.39 11.48 -10.47
N LYS A 133 4.23 12.14 -10.62
CA LYS A 133 3.68 12.54 -11.93
C LYS A 133 4.64 13.47 -12.69
N SER A 134 5.32 14.37 -11.98
CA SER A 134 6.33 15.26 -12.55
C SER A 134 7.52 14.48 -13.13
N VAL A 135 8.01 13.47 -12.40
CA VAL A 135 9.09 12.59 -12.89
C VAL A 135 8.63 11.73 -14.05
N MET A 136 7.40 11.19 -14.03
CA MET A 136 6.85 10.43 -15.17
C MET A 136 6.95 11.22 -16.48
N VAL A 137 6.56 12.51 -16.46
CA VAL A 137 6.69 13.38 -17.63
C VAL A 137 8.16 13.55 -18.04
N ARG A 138 9.06 13.82 -17.09
CA ARG A 138 10.51 13.96 -17.36
C ARG A 138 11.15 12.68 -17.89
N SER A 139 10.73 11.51 -17.43
CA SER A 139 11.22 10.20 -17.90
C SER A 139 10.49 9.71 -19.15
N LYS A 140 9.60 10.53 -19.72
CA LYS A 140 8.73 10.23 -20.87
C LYS A 140 7.75 9.08 -20.63
N THR A 141 7.52 8.64 -19.40
CA THR A 141 6.58 7.56 -19.10
C THR A 141 5.15 7.97 -19.44
N SER A 142 4.44 7.17 -20.24
CA SER A 142 3.06 7.46 -20.65
C SER A 142 2.02 7.17 -19.57
N ASP A 143 2.19 6.08 -18.82
CA ASP A 143 1.21 5.64 -17.82
C ASP A 143 1.86 4.69 -16.78
N ILE A 144 1.15 4.44 -15.68
CA ILE A 144 1.43 3.35 -14.76
C ILE A 144 0.34 2.29 -14.92
N ARG A 145 0.75 1.08 -15.32
CA ARG A 145 -0.13 -0.08 -15.39
C ARG A 145 -0.10 -0.83 -14.08
N PHE A 146 -1.26 -1.03 -13.47
CA PHE A 146 -1.41 -1.77 -12.22
C PHE A 146 -1.98 -3.16 -12.51
N GLY A 147 -1.22 -4.19 -12.16
CA GLY A 147 -1.60 -5.60 -12.30
C GLY A 147 -1.97 -6.23 -10.96
N GLY A 148 -2.92 -7.16 -10.99
CA GLY A 148 -3.23 -8.05 -9.86
C GLY A 148 -3.61 -7.30 -8.57
N TYR A 149 -2.79 -7.44 -7.53
CA TYR A 149 -3.06 -6.84 -6.21
C TYR A 149 -2.68 -5.35 -6.10
N ALA A 150 -2.10 -4.75 -7.15
CA ALA A 150 -1.69 -3.35 -7.17
C ALA A 150 -2.85 -2.35 -7.35
N GLU A 151 -4.07 -2.84 -7.60
CA GLU A 151 -5.29 -2.04 -7.75
C GLU A 151 -5.54 -1.02 -6.64
N ARG A 152 -5.10 -1.34 -5.42
CA ARG A 152 -5.27 -0.43 -4.31
C ARG A 152 -4.23 0.69 -4.25
N LEU A 153 -3.05 0.45 -4.81
CA LEU A 153 -2.09 1.52 -5.05
C LEU A 153 -2.62 2.46 -6.14
N ARG A 154 -3.28 1.92 -7.18
CA ARG A 154 -3.98 2.72 -8.19
C ARG A 154 -5.00 3.67 -7.56
N GLU A 155 -5.91 3.14 -6.74
CA GLU A 155 -6.91 3.95 -6.02
C GLU A 155 -6.25 5.07 -5.21
N THR A 156 -5.20 4.78 -4.45
CA THR A 156 -4.47 5.82 -3.69
C THR A 156 -3.77 6.84 -4.59
N PHE A 157 -3.21 6.42 -5.72
CA PHE A 157 -2.49 7.29 -6.66
C PHE A 157 -3.43 8.23 -7.44
N GLU A 158 -4.62 7.73 -7.79
CA GLU A 158 -5.63 8.45 -8.57
C GLU A 158 -6.50 9.34 -7.67
N THR A 159 -6.98 8.80 -6.54
CA THR A 159 -7.96 9.42 -5.64
C THR A 159 -7.58 9.22 -4.16
N PRO A 160 -6.53 9.93 -3.66
CA PRO A 160 -6.00 9.72 -2.32
C PRO A 160 -7.00 9.95 -1.17
N TYR A 161 -7.89 10.96 -1.26
CA TYR A 161 -8.92 11.20 -0.24
C TYR A 161 -10.00 10.11 -0.26
N PHE A 162 -10.42 9.68 -1.44
CA PHE A 162 -11.35 8.55 -1.59
C PHE A 162 -10.75 7.25 -1.06
N SER A 163 -9.48 6.98 -1.36
CA SER A 163 -8.76 5.83 -0.81
C SER A 163 -8.71 5.89 0.71
N LEU A 164 -8.39 7.05 1.30
CA LEU A 164 -8.37 7.23 2.74
C LEU A 164 -9.76 7.06 3.38
N LEU A 165 -10.82 7.62 2.79
CA LEU A 165 -12.20 7.40 3.22
C LEU A 165 -12.56 5.91 3.24
N THR A 166 -12.16 5.18 2.21
CA THR A 166 -12.39 3.74 2.08
C THR A 166 -11.74 2.96 3.23
N LEU A 167 -10.56 3.38 3.68
CA LEU A 167 -9.92 2.82 4.86
C LEU A 167 -10.66 3.20 6.14
N MET A 168 -11.13 4.44 6.25
CA MET A 168 -11.86 4.93 7.42
C MET A 168 -13.20 4.24 7.65
N ALA A 169 -13.78 3.67 6.60
CA ALA A 169 -14.98 2.84 6.71
C ALA A 169 -14.76 1.49 7.43
N LEU A 170 -13.52 1.08 7.71
CA LEU A 170 -13.26 -0.13 8.50
C LEU A 170 -13.60 0.10 9.97
N PRO A 171 -14.32 -0.81 10.65
CA PRO A 171 -14.81 -0.56 12.00
C PRO A 171 -13.72 -0.66 13.08
N ASP A 172 -12.62 -1.35 12.81
CA ASP A 172 -11.52 -1.60 13.75
C ASP A 172 -10.39 -0.59 13.59
N GLU A 173 -10.04 0.09 14.68
CA GLU A 173 -8.97 1.11 14.71
C GLU A 173 -7.61 0.56 14.27
N LYS A 174 -7.23 -0.63 14.75
CA LYS A 174 -5.94 -1.23 14.38
C LYS A 174 -5.90 -1.56 12.88
N GLY A 175 -7.00 -2.10 12.35
CA GLY A 175 -7.18 -2.34 10.92
C GLY A 175 -7.11 -1.07 10.08
N ARG A 176 -7.67 0.05 10.56
CA ARG A 176 -7.57 1.36 9.90
C ARG A 176 -6.12 1.85 9.87
N ILE A 177 -5.45 1.89 11.02
CA ILE A 177 -4.05 2.32 11.14
C ILE A 177 -3.15 1.51 10.21
N GLN A 178 -3.21 0.18 10.28
CA GLN A 178 -2.40 -0.71 9.44
C GLN A 178 -2.66 -0.48 7.95
N SER A 179 -3.92 -0.29 7.56
CA SER A 179 -4.26 -0.07 6.15
C SER A 179 -3.73 1.27 5.64
N ILE A 180 -3.78 2.33 6.46
CA ILE A 180 -3.26 3.66 6.10
C ILE A 180 -1.74 3.59 5.94
N GLU A 181 -1.04 2.93 6.86
CA GLU A 181 0.41 2.75 6.80
C GLU A 181 0.85 2.00 5.54
N VAL A 182 0.11 0.95 5.13
CA VAL A 182 0.40 0.21 3.89
C VAL A 182 0.23 1.11 2.66
N ARG A 183 -0.84 1.91 2.59
CA ARG A 183 -1.04 2.83 1.44
C ARG A 183 0.05 3.89 1.36
N LEU A 184 0.39 4.46 2.51
CA LEU A 184 1.48 5.43 2.61
C LEU A 184 2.80 4.80 2.17
N SER A 185 3.12 3.59 2.64
CA SER A 185 4.35 2.87 2.27
C SER A 185 4.50 2.74 0.76
N HIS A 186 3.46 2.25 0.07
CA HIS A 186 3.53 2.07 -1.39
C HIS A 186 3.70 3.39 -2.16
N ILE A 187 3.13 4.50 -1.68
CA ILE A 187 3.35 5.82 -2.31
C ILE A 187 4.78 6.31 -2.07
N VAL A 188 5.32 6.11 -0.87
CA VAL A 188 6.70 6.46 -0.54
C VAL A 188 7.67 5.59 -1.35
N GLU A 189 7.42 4.29 -1.47
CA GLU A 189 8.17 3.36 -2.32
C GLU A 189 8.19 3.84 -3.77
N LEU A 190 7.02 4.15 -4.35
CA LEU A 190 6.91 4.65 -5.71
C LEU A 190 7.63 6.00 -5.89
N TRP A 191 7.62 6.85 -4.88
CA TRP A 191 8.38 8.11 -4.87
C TRP A 191 9.90 7.88 -4.77
N VAL A 192 10.37 6.93 -3.96
CA VAL A 192 11.80 6.56 -3.93
C VAL A 192 12.26 6.02 -5.30
N PHE A 193 11.39 5.26 -5.98
CA PHE A 193 11.64 4.84 -7.36
C PHE A 193 11.80 6.01 -8.34
N THR A 194 11.06 7.10 -8.16
CA THR A 194 11.27 8.28 -9.02
C THR A 194 12.60 8.97 -8.73
N LYS A 195 13.06 8.99 -7.47
CA LYS A 195 14.41 9.46 -7.12
C LYS A 195 15.52 8.59 -7.74
N LEU A 196 15.29 7.29 -7.84
CA LEU A 196 16.17 6.39 -8.59
C LEU A 196 16.24 6.77 -10.07
N ILE A 197 15.10 7.07 -10.71
CA ILE A 197 15.08 7.50 -12.12
C ILE A 197 15.79 8.85 -12.31
N GLU A 198 15.58 9.80 -11.41
CA GLU A 198 16.23 11.12 -11.46
C GLU A 198 17.74 11.01 -11.31
N ALA A 199 18.23 10.16 -10.40
CA ALA A 199 19.66 9.92 -10.19
C ALA A 199 20.35 9.32 -11.43
N ILE A 200 19.63 8.51 -12.21
CA ILE A 200 20.08 7.93 -13.49
C ILE A 200 20.02 8.96 -14.62
N ASP A 201 19.26 10.05 -14.46
CA ASP A 201 18.74 10.87 -15.57
C ASP A 201 18.08 9.96 -16.63
N GLY A 202 17.12 9.18 -16.14
CA GLY A 202 16.52 8.06 -16.87
C GLY A 202 15.41 8.46 -17.84
N GLU A 203 15.39 7.79 -18.98
CA GLU A 203 14.27 7.72 -19.92
C GLU A 203 13.67 6.31 -19.88
N THR A 204 12.35 6.21 -19.71
CA THR A 204 11.61 4.94 -19.72
C THR A 204 11.54 4.41 -21.15
N LEU A 205 12.07 3.21 -21.34
CA LEU A 205 12.01 2.50 -22.61
C LEU A 205 10.65 1.78 -22.78
N ASP A 206 10.24 1.61 -24.04
CA ASP A 206 9.04 0.85 -24.37
C ASP A 206 9.27 -0.65 -24.09
N ARG A 207 8.54 -1.15 -23.09
CA ARG A 207 8.53 -2.56 -22.70
C ARG A 207 8.18 -3.47 -23.88
N TRP A 208 7.17 -3.13 -24.66
CA TRP A 208 6.63 -4.01 -25.69
C TRP A 208 7.60 -4.13 -26.86
N VAL A 209 8.33 -3.06 -27.17
CA VAL A 209 9.46 -3.11 -28.11
C VAL A 209 10.58 -4.00 -27.57
N ILE A 210 10.91 -3.90 -26.28
CA ILE A 210 11.93 -4.75 -25.64
C ILE A 210 11.54 -6.23 -25.67
N GLU A 211 10.27 -6.53 -25.39
CA GLU A 211 9.68 -7.87 -25.36
C GLU A 211 9.30 -8.41 -26.75
N GLY A 212 9.39 -7.61 -27.81
CA GLY A 212 9.14 -8.03 -29.20
C GLY A 212 7.66 -8.07 -29.60
N LEU A 213 6.79 -7.35 -28.90
CA LEU A 213 5.35 -7.29 -29.11
C LEU A 213 4.96 -5.94 -29.72
N THR A 214 4.98 -5.80 -31.05
CA THR A 214 4.87 -4.48 -31.71
C THR A 214 3.45 -4.06 -32.13
N ILE A 215 2.46 -4.93 -32.02
CA ILE A 215 1.10 -4.62 -32.46
C ILE A 215 0.32 -4.01 -31.28
N ASN A 216 -0.05 -2.73 -31.40
CA ASN A 216 -0.74 -1.92 -30.39
C ASN A 216 0.05 -1.72 -29.08
N SER A 217 1.35 -1.38 -29.17
CA SER A 217 2.14 -1.04 -27.97
C SER A 217 1.44 0.08 -27.19
N PRO A 218 1.01 -0.16 -25.93
CA PRO A 218 0.44 0.89 -25.09
C PRO A 218 1.48 1.91 -24.61
N GLY A 219 2.70 1.93 -25.18
CA GLY A 219 3.75 2.90 -24.91
C GLY A 219 4.71 2.50 -23.80
N ASN A 220 5.57 3.43 -23.43
CA ASN A 220 6.57 3.31 -22.38
C ASN A 220 5.96 3.52 -20.99
N ASN A 221 5.52 2.43 -20.39
CA ASN A 221 4.80 2.42 -19.12
C ASN A 221 5.64 1.86 -17.98
N TRP A 222 5.33 2.29 -16.76
CA TRP A 222 5.75 1.56 -15.56
C TRP A 222 4.74 0.45 -15.27
N TRP A 223 5.20 -0.77 -14.99
CA TRP A 223 4.34 -1.92 -14.72
C TRP A 223 4.44 -2.31 -13.25
N ILE A 224 3.37 -2.14 -12.49
CA ILE A 224 3.35 -2.48 -11.07
C ILE A 224 2.50 -3.72 -10.87
N GLU A 225 3.15 -4.83 -10.53
CA GLU A 225 2.48 -6.05 -10.09
C GLU A 225 3.29 -6.70 -8.97
N PHE A 226 2.79 -6.56 -7.73
CA PHE A 226 3.53 -6.96 -6.54
C PHE A 226 3.89 -8.44 -6.51
N MET A 227 5.08 -8.74 -5.99
CA MET A 227 5.63 -10.10 -5.79
C MET A 227 5.84 -10.89 -7.07
N ARG A 228 5.50 -10.35 -8.23
CA ARG A 228 5.93 -10.89 -9.51
C ARG A 228 7.32 -10.40 -9.82
N ASN A 229 8.12 -11.27 -10.41
CA ASN A 229 9.42 -10.91 -10.94
C ASN A 229 9.26 -10.30 -12.34
N GLU A 230 8.36 -9.31 -12.42
CA GLU A 230 8.18 -8.44 -13.57
C GLU A 230 8.89 -7.12 -13.28
N PRO A 231 9.73 -6.62 -14.19
CA PRO A 231 10.35 -5.31 -14.01
C PRO A 231 9.27 -4.24 -13.79
N ILE A 232 9.53 -3.22 -12.97
CA ILE A 232 8.69 -2.01 -13.03
C ILE A 232 8.98 -1.21 -14.28
N ALA A 233 10.26 -1.10 -14.65
CA ALA A 233 10.68 -0.32 -15.80
C ALA A 233 12.02 -0.79 -16.37
N PHE A 234 12.17 -0.50 -17.67
CA PHE A 234 13.45 -0.50 -18.36
C PHE A 234 13.87 0.96 -18.56
N ILE A 235 15.02 1.33 -18.01
CA ILE A 235 15.48 2.72 -18.02
C ILE A 235 16.75 2.83 -18.86
N LYS A 236 16.87 3.90 -19.64
CA LYS A 236 18.11 4.30 -20.30
C LYS A 236 18.57 5.64 -19.73
N SER A 237 19.80 5.72 -19.23
CA SER A 237 20.39 7.00 -18.83
C SER A 237 20.66 7.88 -20.05
N ARG A 238 20.29 9.15 -19.95
CA ARG A 238 20.63 10.16 -20.97
C ARG A 238 22.09 10.57 -20.91
N ARG A 239 22.73 10.46 -19.74
CA ARG A 239 24.10 10.93 -19.51
C ARG A 239 25.14 10.03 -20.19
N ASN A 240 24.98 8.72 -20.06
CA ASN A 240 25.99 7.74 -20.49
C ASN A 240 25.43 6.61 -21.39
N ASN A 241 24.14 6.67 -21.75
CA ASN A 241 23.44 5.63 -22.52
C ASN A 241 23.37 4.24 -21.86
N GLU A 242 23.77 4.10 -20.60
CA GLU A 242 23.63 2.85 -19.86
C GLU A 242 22.15 2.50 -19.68
N LYS A 243 21.87 1.20 -19.63
CA LYS A 243 20.52 0.68 -19.47
C LYS A 243 20.40 -0.04 -18.14
N TYR A 244 19.21 0.00 -17.56
CA TYR A 244 18.90 -0.63 -16.30
C TYR A 244 17.55 -1.36 -16.39
N THR A 245 17.47 -2.51 -15.73
CA THR A 245 16.21 -3.19 -15.43
C THR A 245 15.95 -3.04 -13.94
N ILE A 246 14.81 -2.45 -13.59
CA ILE A 246 14.42 -2.21 -12.20
C ILE A 246 13.21 -3.09 -11.91
N TYR A 247 13.24 -3.82 -10.81
CA TYR A 247 12.12 -4.58 -10.27
C TYR A 247 11.54 -3.87 -9.05
N TYR A 248 10.21 -3.91 -8.89
CA TYR A 248 9.50 -3.38 -7.72
C TYR A 248 8.79 -4.53 -7.00
N GLN A 249 9.13 -4.73 -5.73
CA GLN A 249 8.70 -5.87 -4.91
C GLN A 249 8.88 -7.24 -5.59
N PRO A 250 10.06 -7.56 -6.19
CA PRO A 250 10.29 -8.89 -6.73
C PRO A 250 10.38 -9.91 -5.60
N SER A 251 9.93 -11.12 -5.87
CA SER A 251 10.01 -12.25 -4.93
C SER A 251 11.31 -13.01 -5.12
N ILE A 252 12.09 -13.08 -4.04
CA ILE A 252 13.33 -13.85 -4.02
C ILE A 252 13.05 -15.34 -3.82
N TYR A 253 12.07 -15.71 -2.98
CA TYR A 253 11.63 -17.10 -2.78
C TYR A 253 10.09 -17.21 -2.86
N PRO A 254 9.54 -18.35 -3.34
CA PRO A 254 8.11 -18.47 -3.58
C PRO A 254 7.36 -18.64 -2.26
N HIS A 255 6.28 -17.88 -2.10
CA HIS A 255 5.37 -18.01 -0.97
C HIS A 255 4.20 -18.97 -1.22
N VAL A 256 4.03 -19.42 -2.46
CA VAL A 256 2.89 -20.24 -2.92
C VAL A 256 3.19 -21.72 -2.82
N LEU A 257 4.43 -22.11 -2.56
CA LEU A 257 4.80 -23.47 -2.23
C LEU A 257 4.63 -23.77 -0.73
N GLN A 258 3.55 -23.32 -0.09
CA GLN A 258 3.27 -23.64 1.33
C GLN A 258 3.21 -25.15 1.63
N PHE A 259 3.19 -25.98 0.59
CA PHE A 259 3.13 -27.43 0.64
C PHE A 259 4.40 -28.13 0.13
N SER A 260 5.47 -27.40 -0.26
CA SER A 260 6.73 -28.04 -0.62
C SER A 260 7.61 -28.29 0.61
N GLU A 261 8.30 -29.44 0.61
CA GLU A 261 9.26 -29.78 1.65
C GLU A 261 10.39 -28.75 1.74
N GLU A 262 10.80 -28.20 0.60
CA GLU A 262 11.75 -27.10 0.46
C GLU A 262 11.28 -25.82 1.15
N TYR A 263 10.01 -25.40 1.01
CA TYR A 263 9.45 -24.26 1.72
C TYR A 263 9.47 -24.46 3.24
N HIS A 264 9.11 -25.67 3.70
CA HIS A 264 9.17 -26.01 5.12
C HIS A 264 10.59 -26.03 5.66
N GLU A 265 11.59 -26.44 4.86
CA GLU A 265 13.00 -26.35 5.22
C GLU A 265 13.50 -24.91 5.29
N LEU A 266 13.18 -24.08 4.28
CA LEU A 266 13.50 -22.66 4.27
C LEU A 266 12.92 -21.95 5.51
N ARG A 267 11.64 -22.25 5.83
CA ARG A 267 10.98 -21.72 7.03
C ARG A 267 11.62 -22.21 8.33
N ARG A 268 12.04 -23.48 8.40
CA ARG A 268 12.80 -24.05 9.54
C ARG A 268 14.18 -23.38 9.71
N ARG A 269 14.82 -22.97 8.60
CA ARG A 269 16.05 -22.17 8.57
C ARG A 269 15.82 -20.67 8.82
N GLY A 270 14.57 -20.25 9.04
CA GLY A 270 14.22 -18.85 9.33
C GLY A 270 14.06 -17.96 8.10
N ILE A 271 14.12 -18.50 6.89
CA ILE A 271 13.89 -17.78 5.63
C ILE A 271 12.38 -17.67 5.42
N ARG A 272 11.86 -16.43 5.41
CA ARG A 272 10.46 -16.11 5.12
C ARG A 272 10.36 -15.55 3.70
N ASN A 273 9.16 -15.24 3.22
CA ASN A 273 9.00 -14.54 1.93
C ASN A 273 9.88 -13.28 1.94
N VAL A 274 10.92 -13.28 1.11
CA VAL A 274 11.90 -12.21 1.04
C VAL A 274 11.57 -11.39 -0.21
N VAL A 275 11.06 -10.18 -0.01
CA VAL A 275 10.58 -9.29 -1.08
C VAL A 275 11.17 -7.90 -0.83
N PRO A 276 12.35 -7.59 -1.40
CA PRO A 276 12.90 -6.24 -1.35
C PRO A 276 12.01 -5.27 -2.11
N ASP A 277 11.99 -4.00 -1.71
CA ASP A 277 11.17 -3.01 -2.42
C ASP A 277 11.72 -2.75 -3.82
N PHE A 278 13.02 -2.53 -3.99
CA PHE A 278 13.61 -2.41 -5.34
C PHE A 278 14.88 -3.23 -5.53
N VAL A 279 15.02 -3.79 -6.73
CA VAL A 279 16.24 -4.45 -7.20
C VAL A 279 16.61 -3.89 -8.57
N VAL A 280 17.82 -3.36 -8.68
CA VAL A 280 18.33 -2.68 -9.87
C VAL A 280 19.46 -3.49 -10.49
N PHE A 281 19.29 -3.85 -11.75
CA PHE A 281 20.32 -4.49 -12.56
C PHE A 281 20.81 -3.55 -13.64
N LYS A 282 22.11 -3.63 -13.95
CA LYS A 282 22.69 -3.00 -15.14
C LYS A 282 22.42 -3.88 -16.36
N GLY A 283 22.00 -3.29 -17.47
CA GLY A 283 21.58 -3.96 -18.69
C GLY A 283 20.07 -4.10 -18.83
N ILE A 284 19.64 -4.81 -19.88
CA ILE A 284 18.24 -5.16 -20.13
C ILE A 284 18.07 -6.66 -19.92
N ILE A 285 17.29 -7.04 -18.90
CA ILE A 285 16.92 -8.43 -18.63
C ILE A 285 15.58 -8.72 -19.33
N LYS A 286 15.62 -9.58 -20.35
CA LYS A 286 14.42 -10.06 -21.07
C LYS A 286 13.95 -11.43 -20.60
N GLU A 287 14.78 -12.12 -19.82
CA GLU A 287 14.46 -13.42 -19.27
C GLU A 287 13.24 -13.31 -18.36
N ARG A 288 12.25 -14.18 -18.57
CA ARG A 288 11.12 -14.31 -17.67
C ARG A 288 11.56 -15.05 -16.44
N ILE A 289 11.33 -14.46 -15.28
CA ILE A 289 11.72 -15.01 -14.00
C ILE A 289 10.45 -15.46 -13.30
N GLY A 290 10.39 -16.72 -12.90
CA GLY A 290 9.26 -17.25 -12.17
C GLY A 290 9.07 -16.57 -10.82
N TRP A 291 7.90 -16.79 -10.24
CA TRP A 291 7.61 -16.33 -8.88
C TRP A 291 8.61 -16.93 -7.89
N GLY A 292 9.33 -16.09 -7.14
CA GLY A 292 10.23 -16.57 -6.11
C GLY A 292 11.54 -17.11 -6.66
N GLU A 293 11.89 -16.72 -7.88
CA GLU A 293 13.08 -17.21 -8.57
C GLU A 293 14.08 -16.09 -8.86
N LEU A 294 13.94 -14.91 -8.25
CA LEU A 294 14.86 -13.79 -8.51
C LEU A 294 16.31 -14.17 -8.18
N HIS A 295 16.53 -15.00 -7.15
CA HIS A 295 17.85 -15.50 -6.77
C HIS A 295 18.48 -16.44 -7.82
N ASN A 296 17.70 -16.97 -8.76
CA ASN A 296 18.20 -17.85 -9.83
C ASN A 296 18.78 -17.07 -11.01
N LEU A 297 18.58 -15.75 -11.07
CA LEU A 297 19.26 -14.93 -12.05
C LEU A 297 20.77 -15.02 -11.86
N ASN A 298 21.49 -15.45 -12.91
CA ASN A 298 22.95 -15.45 -12.92
C ASN A 298 23.52 -14.04 -13.19
N LEU A 299 22.95 -13.03 -12.54
CA LEU A 299 23.35 -11.63 -12.61
C LEU A 299 23.33 -11.08 -11.18
N LEU A 300 24.35 -10.29 -10.84
CA LEU A 300 24.40 -9.61 -9.55
C LEU A 300 23.68 -8.27 -9.66
N PRO A 301 22.75 -7.93 -8.75
CA PRO A 301 22.16 -6.61 -8.72
C PRO A 301 23.21 -5.54 -8.43
N GLN A 302 23.11 -4.41 -9.12
CA GLN A 302 23.92 -3.23 -8.83
C GLN A 302 23.49 -2.64 -7.48
N LEU A 303 22.18 -2.57 -7.23
CA LEU A 303 21.62 -1.96 -6.03
C LEU A 303 20.34 -2.68 -5.61
N VAL A 304 20.20 -2.92 -4.32
CA VAL A 304 18.93 -3.30 -3.67
C VAL A 304 18.54 -2.18 -2.71
N ILE A 305 17.28 -1.76 -2.75
CA ILE A 305 16.73 -0.70 -1.90
C ILE A 305 15.55 -1.26 -1.12
N GLU A 306 15.59 -1.09 0.20
CA GLU A 306 14.43 -1.25 1.08
C GLU A 306 13.94 0.14 1.52
N VAL A 307 12.64 0.32 1.57
CA VAL A 307 11.95 1.56 1.92
C VAL A 307 11.09 1.31 3.15
N LYS A 308 11.27 2.13 4.18
CA LYS A 308 10.43 2.12 5.39
C LYS A 308 9.84 3.49 5.65
N THR A 309 8.67 3.55 6.27
CA THR A 309 8.08 4.83 6.66
C THR A 309 8.65 5.38 7.98
N GLY A 310 9.26 4.55 8.82
CA GLY A 310 9.76 4.99 10.12
C GLY A 310 8.64 5.30 11.15
N LEU A 311 7.37 4.99 10.84
CA LEU A 311 6.25 5.06 11.77
C LEU A 311 6.30 3.91 12.81
N GLU A 312 6.42 4.26 14.09
CA GLU A 312 6.68 3.36 15.25
C GLU A 312 5.62 2.28 15.53
N ARG A 313 4.54 2.20 14.74
CA ARG A 313 3.36 1.35 15.02
C ARG A 313 3.33 0.05 14.22
N THR A 314 4.36 -0.18 13.40
CA THR A 314 4.48 -1.32 12.49
C THR A 314 5.44 -2.38 13.02
N GLN A 315 5.31 -3.63 12.56
CA GLN A 315 6.21 -4.72 12.94
C GLN A 315 7.67 -4.48 12.54
N TRP A 316 7.93 -3.65 11.51
CA TRP A 316 9.29 -3.33 11.08
C TRP A 316 9.98 -2.31 12.00
N ALA A 317 9.28 -1.70 12.96
CA ALA A 317 9.91 -0.87 13.99
C ALA A 317 10.85 -1.68 14.91
N SER A 318 10.77 -3.02 14.91
CA SER A 318 11.76 -3.89 15.58
C SER A 318 13.11 -3.83 14.85
N PRO A 319 14.19 -3.38 15.51
CA PRO A 319 15.54 -3.39 14.95
C PRO A 319 15.97 -4.76 14.41
N GLU A 320 15.63 -5.83 15.14
CA GLU A 320 15.99 -7.20 14.80
C GLU A 320 15.29 -7.68 13.53
N TYR A 321 14.06 -7.22 13.29
CA TYR A 321 13.33 -7.55 12.06
C TYR A 321 14.03 -6.95 10.84
N VAL A 322 14.35 -5.65 10.89
CA VAL A 322 15.01 -4.94 9.78
C VAL A 322 16.39 -5.52 9.50
N ILE A 323 17.18 -5.77 10.55
CA ILE A 323 18.51 -6.38 10.42
C ILE A 323 18.43 -7.75 9.73
N LYS A 324 17.52 -8.62 10.18
CA LYS A 324 17.35 -9.96 9.58
C LYS A 324 16.88 -9.89 8.13
N GLN A 325 15.96 -8.98 7.82
CA GLN A 325 15.44 -8.79 6.45
C GLN A 325 16.57 -8.36 5.50
N LEU A 326 17.33 -7.33 5.86
CA LEU A 326 18.43 -6.80 5.04
C LEU A 326 19.58 -7.81 4.93
N ASP A 327 19.87 -8.55 6.00
CA ASP A 327 20.86 -9.62 5.97
C ASP A 327 20.45 -10.74 5.00
N GLN A 328 19.16 -11.09 4.92
CA GLN A 328 18.66 -12.04 3.94
C GLN A 328 18.85 -11.54 2.50
N TYR A 329 18.55 -10.28 2.20
CA TYR A 329 18.82 -9.72 0.86
C TYR A 329 20.29 -9.82 0.47
N ARG A 330 21.19 -9.49 1.41
CA ARG A 330 22.64 -9.55 1.21
C ARG A 330 23.12 -10.96 0.88
N HIS A 331 22.64 -11.98 1.60
CA HIS A 331 23.06 -13.36 1.37
C HIS A 331 22.47 -13.97 0.10
N LEU A 332 21.21 -13.65 -0.21
CA LEU A 332 20.47 -14.28 -1.30
C LEU A 332 20.75 -13.64 -2.65
N LEU A 333 20.82 -12.31 -2.72
CA LEU A 333 21.05 -11.59 -3.98
C LEU A 333 22.50 -11.16 -4.19
N LYS A 334 23.28 -11.08 -3.10
CA LYS A 334 24.68 -10.62 -3.12
C LYS A 334 24.86 -9.32 -3.93
N PRO A 335 24.04 -8.28 -3.66
CA PRO A 335 24.09 -7.07 -4.45
C PRO A 335 25.41 -6.33 -4.20
N LYS A 336 25.86 -5.56 -5.19
CA LYS A 336 27.04 -4.70 -5.02
C LYS A 336 26.82 -3.65 -3.93
N HIS A 337 25.59 -3.13 -3.84
CA HIS A 337 25.18 -2.18 -2.82
C HIS A 337 23.80 -2.53 -2.26
N LEU A 338 23.62 -2.33 -0.95
CA LEU A 338 22.35 -2.47 -0.25
C LEU A 338 22.04 -1.16 0.48
N MET A 339 20.86 -0.61 0.22
CA MET A 339 20.40 0.65 0.79
C MET A 339 19.13 0.45 1.61
N LEU A 340 19.05 1.11 2.77
CA LEU A 340 17.83 1.33 3.51
C LEU A 340 17.45 2.81 3.43
N THR A 341 16.24 3.10 2.96
CA THR A 341 15.64 4.44 2.97
C THR A 341 14.52 4.48 4.00
N VAL A 342 14.44 5.56 4.79
CA VAL A 342 13.43 5.70 5.85
C VAL A 342 12.78 7.08 5.80
N LEU A 343 11.46 7.15 5.55
CA LEU A 343 10.74 8.43 5.41
C LEU A 343 10.96 9.36 6.61
N THR A 344 10.95 8.82 7.83
CA THR A 344 11.26 9.55 9.07
C THR A 344 12.62 9.13 9.61
N LYS A 345 13.00 9.59 10.81
CA LYS A 345 14.33 9.33 11.39
C LYS A 345 14.44 7.91 11.93
N ILE A 346 15.60 7.29 11.71
CA ILE A 346 15.94 6.00 12.29
C ILE A 346 16.62 6.17 13.65
N ASN A 347 16.46 5.18 14.54
CA ASN A 347 17.21 5.14 15.80
C ASN A 347 18.73 4.97 15.55
N ASP A 348 19.55 5.76 16.25
CA ASP A 348 21.02 5.75 16.12
C ASP A 348 21.68 4.38 16.40
N GLY A 349 21.10 3.60 17.30
CA GLY A 349 21.56 2.25 17.63
C GLY A 349 21.33 1.28 16.47
N LEU A 350 20.18 1.38 15.78
CA LEU A 350 19.89 0.58 14.59
C LEU A 350 20.77 1.04 13.41
N ARG A 351 20.90 2.37 13.20
CA ARG A 351 21.79 2.95 12.19
C ARG A 351 23.19 2.37 12.26
N ARG A 352 23.82 2.45 13.44
CA ARG A 352 25.20 1.97 13.65
C ARG A 352 25.35 0.48 13.36
N LYS A 353 24.37 -0.33 13.75
CA LYS A 353 24.38 -1.79 13.48
C LYS A 353 24.34 -2.07 11.98
N LEU A 354 23.47 -1.37 11.25
CA LEU A 354 23.30 -1.54 9.81
C LEU A 354 24.50 -0.99 9.01
N GLU A 355 25.06 0.15 9.39
CA GLU A 355 26.29 0.70 8.79
C GLU A 355 27.48 -0.25 8.96
N ASN A 356 27.62 -0.88 10.14
CA ASN A 356 28.63 -1.92 10.38
C ASN A 356 28.44 -3.16 9.49
N MET A 357 27.24 -3.39 8.94
CA MET A 357 26.96 -4.46 7.98
C MET A 357 27.25 -4.05 6.53
N GLY A 358 27.71 -2.82 6.29
CA GLY A 358 27.98 -2.26 4.97
C GLY A 358 26.73 -1.74 4.25
N ILE A 359 25.65 -1.46 4.98
CA ILE A 359 24.39 -0.97 4.44
C ILE A 359 24.41 0.55 4.39
N VAL A 360 24.07 1.12 3.23
CA VAL A 360 23.92 2.57 3.07
C VAL A 360 22.56 2.99 3.62
N ILE A 361 22.51 4.02 4.46
CA ILE A 361 21.28 4.43 5.13
C ILE A 361 21.03 5.91 4.90
N ILE A 362 19.83 6.22 4.46
CA ILE A 362 19.30 7.58 4.45
C ILE A 362 17.92 7.60 5.08
N ASP A 363 17.73 8.52 6.00
CA ASP A 363 16.50 8.71 6.76
C ASP A 363 16.01 10.15 6.59
N ASP A 364 14.82 10.47 7.11
CA ASP A 364 14.26 11.83 7.02
C ASP A 364 14.10 12.29 5.55
N LEU A 365 13.59 11.39 4.70
CA LEU A 365 13.63 11.55 3.23
C LEU A 365 12.95 12.82 2.75
N LEU A 366 11.90 13.30 3.43
CA LEU A 366 11.20 14.51 3.04
C LEU A 366 12.11 15.75 3.07
N ASN A 367 13.09 15.77 3.98
CA ASN A 367 14.05 16.85 4.15
C ASN A 367 15.36 16.62 3.38
N LYS A 368 15.68 15.36 3.02
CA LYS A 368 16.95 14.96 2.41
C LYS A 368 16.84 14.43 0.98
N GLN A 369 15.87 14.95 0.22
CA GLN A 369 15.60 14.47 -1.15
C GLN A 369 16.80 14.59 -2.08
N GLY A 370 17.57 15.68 -1.97
CA GLY A 370 18.80 15.89 -2.76
C GLY A 370 19.90 14.89 -2.41
N GLU A 371 20.12 14.66 -1.12
CA GLU A 371 21.11 13.66 -0.64
C GLU A 371 20.74 12.24 -1.11
N LEU A 372 19.45 11.89 -1.15
CA LEU A 372 19.00 10.60 -1.68
C LEU A 372 19.41 10.42 -3.15
N GLY A 373 19.20 11.44 -3.98
CA GLY A 373 19.58 11.41 -5.39
C GLY A 373 21.10 11.23 -5.57
N GLU A 374 21.90 11.96 -4.81
CA GLU A 374 23.37 11.84 -4.85
C GLU A 374 23.87 10.48 -4.38
N LEU A 375 23.31 9.94 -3.30
CA LEU A 375 23.65 8.61 -2.81
C LEU A 375 23.33 7.53 -3.84
N ILE A 376 22.13 7.56 -4.42
CA ILE A 376 21.76 6.60 -5.47
C ILE A 376 22.71 6.74 -6.67
N HIS A 377 23.01 7.96 -7.10
CA HIS A 377 23.91 8.21 -8.22
C HIS A 377 25.29 7.59 -8.00
N ASN A 378 25.84 7.68 -6.79
CA ASN A 378 27.15 7.12 -6.46
C ASN A 378 27.18 5.58 -6.39
N LEU A 379 26.03 4.93 -6.24
CA LEU A 379 25.92 3.48 -6.10
C LEU A 379 25.59 2.77 -7.41
N LEU A 380 25.18 3.48 -8.45
CA LEU A 380 24.90 2.93 -9.79
C LEU A 380 26.12 3.05 -10.68
#